data_AF-A0AAE1K2Q6-F1
#
_entry.id   AF-A0AAE1K2Q6-F1
#
_cell.length_a   1.000
_cell.length_b   1.000
_cell.length_c   1.000
_cell.angle_alpha   90.00
_cell.angle_beta   90.00
_cell.angle_gamma   90.00
#
_symmetry.space_group_name_H-M   'P 1'
#
loop_
_entity.id
_entity.type
_entity.pdbx_description
1 polymer ?
#
loop_
_entity_poly.entity_id
_entity_poly.type
_entity_poly.pdbx_seq_one_letter_code
_entity_poly.pdbx_strand_id
1 'polypeptide(L)'
;MTFNTIMRMTTGKRLQRSDDSEVGDNEEARQGREMIIEMMKLGGANNPAEFSPVLRWFDFQNLEKRLKLLAIRVDTFLQGLVDEHRYGNHKSVKTPYMIDHLLTLQPSQPEYYTDQIIKDLIRVSM
;
A
#
# COMPACT_ATOMS: atom_id res chain seq x y z
N MET A 1 3.51 -0.14 15.27
CA MET A 1 3.53 -1.61 15.29
C MET A 1 2.54 -2.21 14.29
N THR A 2 1.36 -1.62 14.10
CA THR A 2 0.28 -2.16 13.25
C THR A 2 0.69 -2.38 11.79
N PHE A 3 1.32 -1.39 11.13
CA PHE A 3 1.74 -1.50 9.72
C PHE A 3 2.66 -2.70 9.46
N ASN A 4 3.69 -2.90 10.28
CA ASN A 4 4.64 -4.01 10.10
C ASN A 4 3.95 -5.37 10.25
N THR A 5 2.97 -5.49 11.15
CA THR A 5 2.20 -6.72 11.32
C THR A 5 1.26 -6.97 10.14
N ILE A 6 0.53 -5.94 9.70
CA ILE A 6 -0.35 -6.03 8.53
C ILE A 6 0.44 -6.39 7.29
N MET A 7 1.55 -5.69 7.03
CA MET A 7 2.40 -5.92 5.85
C MET A 7 2.89 -7.38 5.79
N ARG A 8 3.29 -7.93 6.95
CA ARG A 8 3.69 -9.34 7.06
C ARG A 8 2.53 -10.31 6.82
N MET A 9 1.30 -9.97 7.22
CA MET A 9 0.14 -10.83 7.01
C MET A 9 -0.35 -10.78 5.55
N THR A 10 -0.29 -9.61 4.92
CA THR A 10 -0.82 -9.40 3.58
C THR A 10 0.15 -9.85 2.48
N THR A 11 1.45 -9.64 2.68
CA THR A 11 2.51 -9.90 1.67
C THR A 11 3.62 -10.84 2.14
N GLY A 12 3.65 -11.20 3.42
CA GLY A 12 4.73 -12.03 3.96
C GLY A 12 6.07 -11.33 4.22
N LYS A 13 6.26 -10.10 3.73
CA LYS A 13 7.48 -9.30 3.97
C LYS A 13 7.70 -9.01 5.45
N ARG A 14 8.94 -9.12 5.91
CA ARG A 14 9.32 -8.93 7.33
C ARG A 14 10.06 -7.61 7.51
N LEU A 15 9.41 -6.63 8.13
CA LEU A 15 9.96 -5.27 8.26
C LEU A 15 10.98 -5.06 9.43
N GLN A 16 11.39 -6.12 10.17
CA GLN A 16 12.60 -6.21 11.05
C GLN A 16 12.64 -7.59 11.76
N ARG A 17 13.75 -8.27 12.10
CA ARG A 17 15.19 -7.95 12.30
C ARG A 17 16.04 -9.22 12.11
N SER A 18 17.18 -9.12 11.44
CA SER A 18 18.45 -9.80 11.75
C SER A 18 19.55 -9.25 10.83
N ASP A 19 20.76 -9.09 11.35
CA ASP A 19 21.93 -8.37 10.78
C ASP A 19 22.44 -8.82 9.39
N ASP A 20 21.68 -9.64 8.66
CA ASP A 20 22.05 -10.22 7.36
C ASP A 20 20.94 -10.15 6.28
N SER A 21 19.81 -9.46 6.51
CA SER A 21 18.75 -9.34 5.47
C SER A 21 19.01 -8.17 4.53
N GLU A 22 18.97 -8.45 3.22
CA GLU A 22 19.16 -7.55 2.09
C GLU A 22 18.64 -6.12 2.31
N VAL A 23 19.47 -5.13 1.96
CA VAL A 23 19.22 -3.69 2.07
C VAL A 23 17.88 -3.26 1.43
N GLY A 24 17.36 -4.03 0.46
CA GLY A 24 16.11 -3.76 -0.26
C GLY A 24 14.82 -3.89 0.58
N ASP A 25 14.69 -4.93 1.42
CA ASP A 25 13.44 -5.21 2.15
C ASP A 25 13.17 -4.16 3.26
N ASN A 26 14.24 -3.56 3.78
CA ASN A 26 14.19 -2.48 4.76
C ASN A 26 13.81 -1.13 4.11
N GLU A 27 14.23 -0.89 2.87
CA GLU A 27 13.91 0.34 2.16
C GLU A 27 12.44 0.38 1.70
N GLU A 28 11.89 -0.73 1.20
CA GLU A 28 10.47 -0.85 0.89
C GLU A 28 9.58 -0.67 2.13
N ALA A 29 9.99 -1.24 3.26
CA ALA A 29 9.35 -1.04 4.55
C ALA A 29 9.30 0.44 4.96
N ARG A 30 10.44 1.13 4.77
CA ARG A 30 10.58 2.55 5.08
C ARG A 30 9.67 3.38 4.18
N GLN A 31 9.64 3.09 2.88
CA GLN A 31 8.79 3.76 1.90
C GLN A 31 7.30 3.57 2.19
N GLY A 32 6.85 2.33 2.44
CA GLY A 32 5.46 2.05 2.78
C GLY A 32 5.02 2.76 4.07
N ARG A 33 5.88 2.75 5.10
CA ARG A 33 5.61 3.48 6.35
C ARG A 33 5.55 5.00 6.14
N GLU A 34 6.45 5.55 5.33
CA GLU A 34 6.47 6.97 4.99
C GLU A 34 5.18 7.37 4.25
N MET A 35 4.74 6.55 3.29
CA MET A 35 3.48 6.77 2.56
C MET A 35 2.26 6.72 3.47
N ILE A 36 2.18 5.79 4.43
CA ILE A 36 1.07 5.73 5.39
C ILE A 36 1.06 6.93 6.32
N ILE A 37 2.22 7.37 6.81
CA ILE A 37 2.32 8.58 7.64
C ILE A 37 1.87 9.80 6.83
N GLU A 38 2.26 9.90 5.56
CA GLU A 38 1.82 10.98 4.68
C GLU A 38 0.31 10.89 4.39
N MET A 39 -0.23 9.69 4.17
CA MET A 39 -1.67 9.47 3.96
C MET A 39 -2.49 9.80 5.21
N MET A 40 -2.00 9.46 6.41
CA MET A 40 -2.62 9.86 7.68
C MET A 40 -2.53 11.36 7.92
N LYS A 41 -1.43 12.02 7.55
CA LYS A 41 -1.30 13.48 7.65
C LYS A 41 -2.25 14.21 6.71
N LEU A 42 -2.40 13.71 5.48
CA LEU A 42 -3.28 14.32 4.47
C LEU A 42 -4.75 13.95 4.70
N GLY A 43 -5.06 12.74 5.19
CA GLY A 43 -6.41 12.27 5.51
C GLY A 43 -6.91 12.69 6.90
N GLY A 44 -5.98 12.87 7.85
CA GLY A 44 -6.21 13.41 9.19
C GLY A 44 -6.15 14.94 9.26
N ALA A 45 -5.86 15.62 8.15
CA ALA A 45 -6.19 17.04 7.97
C ALA A 45 -7.72 17.30 8.03
N ASN A 46 -8.51 16.27 8.24
CA ASN A 46 -9.93 16.37 8.50
C ASN A 46 -10.21 16.83 9.94
N ASN A 47 -10.16 18.15 10.14
CA ASN A 47 -11.38 18.78 10.61
C ASN A 47 -11.91 19.76 9.55
N PRO A 48 -12.81 19.31 8.65
CA PRO A 48 -13.47 20.17 7.69
C PRO A 48 -14.62 21.00 8.29
N ALA A 49 -14.88 20.97 9.60
CA ALA A 49 -15.92 21.80 10.23
C ALA A 49 -15.62 23.31 10.18
N GLU A 50 -14.42 23.73 9.77
CA GLU A 50 -14.00 25.12 9.58
C GLU A 50 -13.91 25.54 8.10
N PHE A 51 -14.53 24.81 7.16
CA PHE A 51 -14.56 25.14 5.73
C PHE A 51 -15.26 26.50 5.47
N SER A 52 -14.51 27.57 5.67
CA SER A 52 -14.79 28.91 5.17
C SER A 52 -14.47 28.93 3.68
N PRO A 53 -15.30 29.56 2.82
CA PRO A 53 -15.03 29.74 1.39
C PRO A 53 -13.64 30.33 1.08
N VAL A 54 -12.99 30.94 2.07
CA VAL A 54 -11.67 31.56 2.02
C VAL A 54 -10.52 30.54 1.87
N LEU A 55 -10.64 29.31 2.41
CA LEU A 55 -9.62 28.26 2.24
C LEU A 55 -9.54 27.73 0.81
N ARG A 56 -10.55 28.00 -0.03
CA ARG A 56 -10.53 27.73 -1.46
C ARG A 56 -9.51 28.61 -2.21
N TRP A 57 -9.09 29.72 -1.61
CA TRP A 57 -8.04 30.62 -2.12
C TRP A 57 -6.65 30.35 -1.52
N PHE A 58 -6.56 29.72 -0.36
CA PHE A 58 -5.28 29.36 0.28
C PHE A 58 -4.97 27.87 0.11
N ASP A 59 -4.16 27.59 -0.91
CA ASP A 59 -3.34 26.38 -1.12
C ASP A 59 -4.01 25.02 -1.43
N PHE A 60 -5.31 24.99 -1.77
CA PHE A 60 -6.00 23.76 -2.20
C PHE A 60 -5.33 23.05 -3.39
N GLN A 61 -4.75 23.83 -4.32
CA GLN A 61 -4.06 23.28 -5.49
C GLN A 61 -2.78 22.52 -5.13
N ASN A 62 -2.04 22.98 -4.12
CA ASN A 62 -0.84 22.29 -3.66
C ASN A 62 -1.20 21.02 -2.88
N LEU A 63 -2.27 21.06 -2.08
CA LEU A 63 -2.82 19.88 -1.42
C LEU A 63 -3.26 18.83 -2.45
N GLU A 64 -4.02 19.22 -3.48
CA GLU A 64 -4.45 18.32 -4.57
C GLU A 64 -3.25 17.70 -5.30
N LYS A 65 -2.22 18.50 -5.62
CA LYS A 65 -0.98 18.00 -6.25
C LYS A 65 -0.26 16.99 -5.37
N ARG A 66 -0.14 17.26 -4.07
CA ARG A 66 0.50 16.34 -3.10
C ARG A 66 -0.29 15.04 -2.94
N LEU A 67 -1.62 15.12 -2.88
CA LEU A 67 -2.49 13.95 -2.84
C LEU A 67 -2.37 13.10 -4.11
N LYS A 68 -2.32 13.71 -5.30
CA LYS A 68 -2.11 12.99 -6.56
C LYS A 68 -0.75 12.29 -6.60
N LEU A 69 0.32 12.98 -6.19
CA LEU A 69 1.66 12.40 -6.13
C LEU A 69 1.76 11.26 -5.12
N LEU A 70 1.08 11.39 -3.96
CA LEU A 70 0.99 10.31 -2.98
C LEU A 70 0.22 9.11 -3.55
N ALA A 71 -0.91 9.34 -4.23
CA ALA A 71 -1.71 8.28 -4.83
C ALA A 71 -0.90 7.47 -5.86
N ILE A 72 -0.14 8.15 -6.73
CA ILE A 72 0.74 7.49 -7.71
C ILE A 72 1.81 6.65 -7.01
N ARG A 73 2.46 7.19 -5.96
CA ARG A 73 3.47 6.45 -5.20
C ARG A 73 2.90 5.20 -4.51
N VAL A 74 1.73 5.33 -3.89
CA VAL A 74 1.03 4.21 -3.25
C VAL A 74 0.64 3.16 -4.29
N ASP A 75 0.09 3.57 -5.43
CA ASP A 75 -0.29 2.64 -6.50
C ASP A 75 0.93 1.88 -7.06
N THR A 76 2.03 2.59 -7.27
CA THR A 76 3.30 2.01 -7.75
C THR A 76 3.86 1.01 -6.74
N PHE A 77 3.85 1.36 -5.46
CA PHE A 77 4.28 0.47 -4.38
C PHE A 77 3.43 -0.81 -4.32
N LEU A 78 2.10 -0.68 -4.37
CA LEU A 78 1.19 -1.83 -4.35
C LEU A 78 1.31 -2.70 -5.61
N GLN A 79 1.52 -2.09 -6.77
CA GLN A 79 1.75 -2.84 -8.01
C GLN A 79 3.05 -3.65 -7.93
N GLY A 80 4.12 -3.08 -7.37
CA GLY A 80 5.38 -3.80 -7.15
C GLY A 80 5.18 -5.07 -6.31
N LEU A 81 4.38 -4.99 -5.25
CA LEU A 81 4.02 -6.15 -4.42
C LEU A 81 3.21 -7.20 -5.19
N VAL A 82 2.23 -6.76 -5.99
CA VAL A 82 1.44 -7.67 -6.84
C VAL A 82 2.34 -8.40 -7.85
N ASP A 83 3.23 -7.68 -8.51
CA ASP A 83 4.12 -8.24 -9.52
C ASP A 83 5.16 -9.18 -8.90
N GLU A 84 5.71 -8.86 -7.73
CA GLU A 84 6.63 -9.73 -6.99
C GLU A 84 5.97 -11.07 -6.63
N HIS A 85 4.71 -11.07 -6.18
CA HIS A 85 3.99 -12.30 -5.87
C HIS A 85 3.53 -13.06 -7.13
N ARG A 86 3.22 -12.34 -8.22
CA ARG A 86 2.79 -12.93 -9.49
C ARG A 86 3.93 -13.62 -10.25
N TYR A 87 5.10 -12.99 -10.28
CA TYR A 87 6.25 -13.45 -11.07
C TYR A 87 7.36 -14.06 -10.21
N GLY A 88 7.32 -13.88 -8.89
CA GLY A 88 8.24 -14.51 -7.96
C GLY A 88 8.09 -16.03 -7.96
N ASN A 89 9.21 -16.73 -7.72
CA ASN A 89 9.26 -18.20 -7.65
C ASN A 89 8.63 -18.78 -6.37
N HIS A 90 7.49 -18.24 -5.90
CA HIS A 90 6.75 -18.70 -4.72
C HIS A 90 5.85 -19.92 -4.99
N LYS A 91 6.19 -20.76 -5.98
CA LYS A 91 5.37 -21.91 -6.40
C LYS A 91 5.35 -23.08 -5.42
N SER A 92 6.12 -23.03 -4.32
CA SER A 92 6.38 -24.21 -3.48
C SER A 92 5.79 -24.17 -2.07
N VAL A 93 5.19 -23.06 -1.63
CA VAL A 93 4.63 -22.97 -0.27
C VAL A 93 3.18 -22.52 -0.36
N LYS A 94 2.27 -23.36 0.16
CA LYS A 94 0.84 -23.08 0.42
C LYS A 94 0.57 -21.59 0.52
N THR A 95 -0.31 -21.02 -0.29
CA THR A 95 -0.80 -19.61 -0.28
C THR A 95 -0.81 -19.01 1.14
N PRO A 96 0.33 -18.50 1.65
CA PRO A 96 0.46 -18.22 3.07
C PRO A 96 -0.04 -16.82 3.39
N TYR A 97 -0.12 -15.97 2.37
CA TYR A 97 -0.40 -14.55 2.48
C TYR A 97 -1.65 -14.20 1.68
N MET A 98 -2.31 -13.12 2.09
CA MET A 98 -3.56 -12.67 1.48
C MET A 98 -3.38 -12.42 -0.03
N ILE A 99 -2.29 -11.78 -0.43
CA ILE A 99 -2.03 -11.46 -1.84
C ILE A 99 -1.88 -12.72 -2.71
N ASP A 100 -1.25 -13.78 -2.20
CA ASP A 100 -1.14 -15.06 -2.91
C ASP A 100 -2.52 -15.69 -3.12
N HIS A 101 -3.36 -15.66 -2.07
CA HIS A 101 -4.72 -16.18 -2.19
C HIS A 101 -5.54 -15.40 -3.22
N LEU A 102 -5.50 -14.07 -3.18
CA LEU A 102 -6.21 -13.21 -4.14
C LEU A 102 -5.72 -13.45 -5.58
N LEU A 103 -4.42 -13.60 -5.80
CA LEU A 103 -3.84 -13.89 -7.12
C LEU A 103 -4.23 -15.28 -7.63
N THR A 104 -4.39 -16.28 -6.76
CA THR A 104 -4.89 -17.61 -7.21
C THR A 104 -6.33 -17.59 -7.71
N LEU A 105 -7.14 -16.62 -7.26
CA LEU A 105 -8.53 -16.48 -7.70
C LEU A 105 -8.65 -15.73 -9.04
N GLN A 106 -7.65 -14.91 -9.38
CA GLN A 106 -7.63 -14.09 -10.60
C GLN A 106 -7.88 -14.87 -11.91
N PRO A 107 -7.30 -16.06 -12.15
CA PRO A 107 -7.61 -16.84 -13.36
C PRO A 107 -9.05 -17.34 -13.43
N SER A 108 -9.67 -17.62 -12.27
CA SER A 108 -11.03 -18.16 -12.19
C SER A 108 -12.12 -17.09 -12.20
N GLN A 109 -11.81 -15.91 -11.67
CA GLN A 109 -12.75 -14.80 -11.48
C GLN A 109 -12.06 -13.46 -11.84
N PRO A 110 -11.63 -13.28 -13.10
CA PRO A 110 -10.79 -12.14 -13.50
C PRO A 110 -11.49 -10.78 -13.36
N GLU A 111 -12.83 -10.76 -13.45
CA GLU A 111 -13.63 -9.54 -13.27
C GLU A 111 -13.68 -9.09 -11.79
N TYR A 112 -13.57 -10.03 -10.85
CA TYR A 112 -13.66 -9.78 -9.42
C TYR A 112 -12.30 -9.59 -8.73
N TYR A 113 -11.23 -10.10 -9.34
CA TYR A 113 -9.87 -10.02 -8.80
C TYR A 113 -8.92 -9.33 -9.77
N THR A 114 -9.35 -8.19 -10.30
CA THR A 114 -8.47 -7.28 -11.05
C THR A 114 -7.37 -6.74 -10.14
N ASP A 115 -6.23 -6.33 -10.71
CA ASP A 115 -5.13 -5.74 -9.95
C ASP A 115 -5.61 -4.54 -9.11
N GLN A 116 -6.54 -3.74 -9.62
CA GLN A 116 -7.12 -2.63 -8.87
C GLN A 116 -7.83 -3.12 -7.59
N ILE A 117 -8.67 -4.16 -7.70
CA ILE A 117 -9.41 -4.71 -6.56
C ILE A 117 -8.45 -5.32 -5.53
N ILE A 118 -7.42 -6.04 -5.99
CA ILE A 118 -6.40 -6.63 -5.12
C ILE A 118 -5.65 -5.53 -4.36
N LYS A 119 -5.21 -4.48 -5.06
CA LYS A 119 -4.53 -3.33 -4.46
C LYS A 119 -5.43 -2.60 -3.45
N ASP A 120 -6.70 -2.40 -3.77
CA ASP A 120 -7.65 -1.75 -2.87
C ASP A 120 -7.92 -2.56 -1.59
N LEU A 121 -8.06 -3.89 -1.69
CA LEU A 121 -8.20 -4.78 -0.54
C LEU A 121 -6.97 -4.72 0.38
N ILE A 122 -5.78 -4.70 -0.21
CA ILE A 122 -4.51 -4.57 0.51
C ILE A 122 -4.44 -3.20 1.20
N ARG A 123 -4.83 -2.13 0.50
CA ARG A 123 -4.82 -0.75 1.03
C ARG A 123 -5.75 -0.56 2.22
N VAL A 124 -6.96 -1.13 2.19
CA VAL A 124 -7.92 -1.05 3.30
C VAL A 124 -7.41 -1.77 4.55
N SER A 125 -6.56 -2.78 4.36
CA SER A 125 -6.01 -3.55 5.46
C SER A 125 -4.89 -2.82 6.22
N MET A 126 -4.26 -1.79 5.62
CA MET A 126 -3.08 -1.06 6.12
C MET A 126 -3.36 0.11 7.06
#